data_AF-A0A0K0XF47-F1
#
_entry.id   AF-A0A0K0XF47-F1
#
_cell.length_a   1.000
_cell.length_b   1.000
_cell.length_c   1.000
_cell.angle_alpha   90.00
_cell.angle_beta   90.00
_cell.angle_gamma   90.00
#
_symmetry.space_group_name_H-M   'P 1'
#
loop_
_entity.id
_entity.type
_entity.pdbx_description
1 polymer ?
#
loop_
_entity_poly.entity_id
_entity_poly.type
_entity_poly.pdbx_seq_one_letter_code
_entity_poly.pdbx_strand_id
1 'polypeptide(L)'
;MAAVVPACSSGTPQPELPESPERAVHRHIAAAKTGDVATLRSGACGRLASVIGPRTDDEIREEFIALYEVGPDVLSVESAAEGPQRIVTGYYSEVADLDISFVVEDHDGWKVCEIRRGNGVFGPLPGPFEG
;
A
#
# COMPACT_ATOMS: atom_id res chain seq x y z
N MET A 1 -6.99 -57.89 6.71
CA MET A 1 -5.88 -57.09 6.16
C MET A 1 -6.48 -56.11 5.16
N ALA A 2 -6.45 -54.82 5.48
CA ALA A 2 -6.61 -53.71 4.55
C ALA A 2 -5.95 -52.51 5.23
N ALA A 3 -4.82 -52.09 4.68
CA ALA A 3 -4.09 -50.92 5.11
C ALA A 3 -4.62 -49.72 4.33
N VAL A 4 -4.95 -48.61 5.00
CA VAL A 4 -4.89 -47.28 4.39
C VAL A 4 -4.39 -46.27 5.43
N VAL A 5 -3.36 -45.57 4.95
CA VAL A 5 -2.43 -44.57 5.47
C VAL A 5 -3.01 -43.28 6.10
N PRO A 6 -2.20 -42.52 6.86
CA PRO A 6 -2.64 -41.37 7.66
C PRO A 6 -2.98 -40.16 6.77
N ALA A 7 -4.07 -39.47 7.10
CA ALA A 7 -4.40 -38.18 6.51
C ALA A 7 -3.54 -37.08 7.13
N CYS A 8 -2.36 -36.84 6.55
CA CYS A 8 -1.68 -35.56 6.63
C CYS A 8 -1.96 -34.74 5.36
N SER A 9 -2.26 -33.46 5.55
CA SER A 9 -2.12 -32.35 4.61
C SER A 9 -3.02 -32.31 3.37
N SER A 10 -4.04 -31.45 3.41
CA SER A 10 -4.34 -30.54 2.29
C SER A 10 -5.05 -29.30 2.84
N GLY A 11 -4.29 -28.36 3.40
CA GLY A 11 -4.79 -27.00 3.53
C GLY A 11 -5.10 -26.51 2.12
N THR A 12 -6.39 -26.41 1.81
CA THR A 12 -6.89 -25.91 0.53
C THR A 12 -6.14 -24.63 0.18
N PRO A 13 -5.54 -24.49 -1.01
CA PRO A 13 -5.09 -23.18 -1.46
C PRO A 13 -6.34 -22.30 -1.47
N GLN A 14 -6.38 -21.30 -0.58
CA GLN A 14 -7.39 -20.26 -0.70
C GLN A 14 -7.27 -19.70 -2.12
N PRO A 15 -8.38 -19.54 -2.87
CA PRO A 15 -8.33 -18.86 -4.15
C PRO A 15 -7.66 -17.51 -3.91
N GLU A 16 -6.56 -17.23 -4.60
CA GLU A 16 -5.93 -15.92 -4.55
C GLU A 16 -6.96 -14.94 -5.12
N LEU A 17 -7.68 -14.27 -4.22
CA LEU A 17 -8.62 -13.22 -4.58
C LEU A 17 -7.89 -12.24 -5.49
N PRO A 18 -8.51 -11.78 -6.60
CA PRO A 18 -7.84 -10.92 -7.56
C PRO A 18 -7.24 -9.70 -6.85
N GLU A 19 -5.99 -9.37 -7.15
CA GLU A 19 -5.36 -8.17 -6.62
C GLU A 19 -6.23 -6.96 -6.99
N SER A 20 -6.56 -6.14 -5.98
CA SER A 20 -7.30 -4.91 -6.14
C SER A 20 -6.45 -3.70 -5.77
N PRO A 21 -6.78 -2.50 -6.26
CA PRO A 21 -6.17 -1.23 -5.85
C PRO A 21 -6.07 -1.08 -4.32
N GLU A 22 -7.16 -1.36 -3.61
CA GLU A 22 -7.24 -1.28 -2.14
C GLU A 22 -6.29 -2.25 -1.48
N ARG A 23 -6.21 -3.48 -2.01
CA ARG A 23 -5.36 -4.53 -1.46
C ARG A 23 -3.88 -4.18 -1.62
N ALA A 24 -3.49 -3.54 -2.73
CA ALA A 24 -2.13 -3.03 -2.90
C ALA A 24 -1.78 -1.95 -1.87
N VAL A 25 -2.72 -1.03 -1.58
CA VAL A 25 -2.53 0.00 -0.54
C VAL A 25 -2.49 -0.63 0.85
N HIS A 26 -3.36 -1.58 1.17
CA HIS A 26 -3.30 -2.31 2.44
C HIS A 26 -1.97 -3.04 2.62
N ARG A 27 -1.48 -3.71 1.57
CA ARG A 27 -0.15 -4.36 1.59
C ARG A 27 0.96 -3.35 1.82
N HIS A 28 0.90 -2.20 1.15
CA HIS A 28 1.88 -1.13 1.32
C HIS A 28 1.89 -0.58 2.75
N ILE A 29 0.74 -0.24 3.32
CA ILE A 29 0.61 0.25 4.70
C ILE A 29 1.08 -0.81 5.70
N ALA A 30 0.71 -2.07 5.50
CA ALA A 30 1.15 -3.17 6.37
C ALA A 30 2.68 -3.32 6.34
N ALA A 31 3.28 -3.34 5.15
CA ALA A 31 4.73 -3.40 4.98
C ALA A 31 5.45 -2.21 5.62
N ALA A 32 4.87 -1.01 5.51
CA ALA A 32 5.39 0.18 6.15
C ALA A 32 5.36 0.07 7.69
N LYS A 33 4.24 -0.37 8.27
CA LYS A 33 4.10 -0.57 9.72
C LYS A 33 5.04 -1.64 10.28
N THR A 34 5.37 -2.66 9.49
CA THR A 34 6.32 -3.72 9.90
C THR A 34 7.76 -3.44 9.52
N GLY A 35 8.05 -2.34 8.81
CA GLY A 35 9.38 -2.03 8.32
C GLY A 35 9.91 -2.99 7.24
N ASP A 36 9.02 -3.63 6.49
CA ASP A 36 9.35 -4.54 5.39
C ASP A 36 9.69 -3.75 4.11
N VAL A 37 10.93 -3.30 4.03
CA VAL A 37 11.44 -2.49 2.92
C VAL A 37 11.44 -3.24 1.60
N ALA A 38 11.63 -4.57 1.61
CA ALA A 38 11.60 -5.37 0.39
C ALA A 38 10.22 -5.29 -0.28
N THR A 39 9.16 -5.46 0.51
CA THR A 39 7.78 -5.32 0.02
C THR A 39 7.44 -3.88 -0.38
N LEU A 40 7.94 -2.87 0.32
CA LEU A 40 7.78 -1.46 -0.07
C LEU A 40 8.42 -1.18 -1.43
N ARG A 41 9.63 -1.69 -1.69
CA ARG A 41 10.33 -1.50 -2.96
C ARG A 41 9.66 -2.25 -4.10
N SER A 42 9.28 -3.52 -3.90
CA SER A 42 8.63 -4.31 -4.95
C SER A 42 7.21 -3.82 -5.25
N GLY A 43 6.54 -3.24 -4.26
CA GLY A 43 5.19 -2.67 -4.36
C GLY A 43 5.15 -1.22 -4.85
N ALA A 44 6.30 -0.60 -5.16
CA ALA A 44 6.39 0.79 -5.59
C ALA A 44 6.60 0.93 -7.11
N CYS A 45 6.06 2.00 -7.68
CA CYS A 45 6.27 2.39 -9.08
C CYS A 45 6.40 3.92 -9.19
N GLY A 46 6.56 4.43 -10.42
CA GLY A 46 6.52 5.86 -10.71
C GLY A 46 7.39 6.73 -9.80
N ARG A 47 6.80 7.81 -9.27
CA ARG A 47 7.49 8.78 -8.41
C ARG A 47 7.96 8.13 -7.12
N LEU A 48 7.15 7.25 -6.52
CA LEU A 48 7.50 6.58 -5.28
C LEU A 48 8.78 5.75 -5.44
N ALA A 49 8.85 4.94 -6.50
CA ALA A 49 10.04 4.13 -6.80
C ALA A 49 11.30 4.99 -7.00
N SER A 50 11.18 6.13 -7.70
CA SER A 50 12.31 7.06 -7.89
C SER A 50 12.82 7.65 -6.58
N VAL A 51 11.93 7.88 -5.61
CA VAL A 51 12.30 8.50 -4.33
C VAL A 51 12.88 7.51 -3.34
N ILE A 52 12.34 6.29 -3.26
CA ILE A 52 12.87 5.24 -2.37
C ILE A 52 14.12 4.56 -2.95
N GLY A 53 14.27 4.56 -4.29
CA GLY A 53 15.38 3.94 -5.00
C GLY A 53 16.77 4.26 -4.43
N PRO A 54 17.15 5.55 -4.30
CA PRO A 54 18.47 5.94 -3.81
C PRO A 54 18.63 5.87 -2.28
N ARG A 55 17.56 5.65 -1.52
CA ARG A 55 17.59 5.67 -0.05
C ARG A 55 18.02 4.32 0.52
N THR A 56 18.61 4.35 1.70
CA THR A 56 18.93 3.15 2.49
C THR A 56 17.66 2.53 3.06
N ASP A 57 17.74 1.24 3.41
CA ASP A 57 16.60 0.55 4.00
C ASP A 57 16.23 1.09 5.39
N ASP A 58 17.21 1.61 6.14
CA ASP A 58 16.96 2.24 7.44
C ASP A 58 16.21 3.57 7.29
N GLU A 59 16.63 4.44 6.37
CA GLU A 59 15.91 5.69 6.06
C GLU A 59 14.48 5.42 5.60
N ILE A 60 14.26 4.41 4.75
CA ILE A 60 12.92 4.03 4.32
C ILE A 60 12.10 3.57 5.53
N ARG A 61 12.65 2.71 6.37
CA ARG A 61 11.93 2.17 7.53
C ARG A 61 11.48 3.27 8.49
N GLU A 62 12.39 4.18 8.86
CA GLU A 62 12.09 5.26 9.80
C GLU A 62 10.99 6.20 9.26
N GLU A 63 11.13 6.64 8.01
CA GLU A 63 10.18 7.54 7.37
C GLU A 63 8.80 6.92 7.22
N PHE A 64 8.73 5.64 6.80
CA PHE A 64 7.45 4.96 6.58
C PHE A 64 6.73 4.56 7.87
N ILE A 65 7.46 4.23 8.93
CA ILE A 65 6.87 4.01 10.26
C ILE A 65 6.26 5.32 10.77
N ALA A 66 7.00 6.42 10.71
CA ALA A 66 6.50 7.74 11.09
C ALA A 66 5.31 8.18 10.21
N LEU A 67 5.30 7.79 8.93
CA LEU A 67 4.23 8.12 7.99
C LEU A 67 2.88 7.50 8.41
N TYR A 68 2.89 6.30 8.99
CA TYR A 68 1.68 5.52 9.32
C TYR A 68 1.52 5.20 10.82
N GLU A 69 2.22 5.93 11.69
CA GLU A 69 2.15 5.73 13.15
C GLU A 69 0.70 5.76 13.65
N VAL A 70 -0.08 6.75 13.22
CA VAL A 70 -1.53 6.82 13.44
C VAL A 70 -2.27 5.96 12.40
N GLY A 71 -1.86 6.04 11.13
CA GLY A 71 -2.40 5.28 10.00
C GLY A 71 -3.86 5.63 9.64
N PRO A 72 -4.26 5.52 8.37
CA PRO A 72 -5.67 5.71 8.00
C PRO A 72 -6.51 4.52 8.50
N ASP A 73 -7.73 4.81 8.97
CA ASP A 73 -8.66 3.82 9.51
C ASP A 73 -9.52 3.19 8.41
N VAL A 74 -9.84 3.97 7.39
CA VAL A 74 -10.74 3.57 6.30
C VAL A 74 -10.10 3.90 4.98
N LEU A 75 -10.07 2.94 4.05
CA LEU A 75 -9.70 3.17 2.66
C LEU A 75 -10.96 3.23 1.79
N SER A 76 -10.98 4.17 0.85
CA SER A 76 -12.01 4.31 -0.18
C SER A 76 -11.32 4.43 -1.53
N VAL A 77 -11.92 3.86 -2.58
CA VAL A 77 -11.41 4.02 -3.95
C VAL A 77 -12.30 4.99 -4.69
N GLU A 78 -11.66 5.95 -5.36
CA GLU A 78 -12.38 6.80 -6.30
C GLU A 78 -12.87 5.94 -7.48
N SER A 79 -14.16 5.64 -7.45
CA SER A 79 -14.85 4.72 -8.34
C SER A 79 -15.02 5.23 -9.78
N ALA A 80 -14.55 6.45 -10.09
CA ALA A 80 -14.85 7.14 -11.35
C ALA A 80 -13.75 7.03 -12.42
N ALA A 81 -12.57 6.49 -12.10
CA ALA A 81 -11.50 6.37 -13.08
C ALA A 81 -11.61 5.06 -13.87
N GLU A 82 -11.88 5.13 -15.17
CA GLU A 82 -11.61 4.03 -16.11
C GLU A 82 -10.13 4.13 -16.56
N GLY A 83 -9.35 3.04 -16.46
CA GLY A 83 -7.93 3.03 -16.86
C GLY A 83 -7.04 2.09 -16.03
N PRO A 84 -5.72 2.07 -16.25
CA PRO A 84 -4.76 1.30 -15.45
C PRO A 84 -4.39 1.97 -14.13
N GLN A 85 -4.85 3.21 -13.90
CA GLN A 85 -4.56 4.00 -12.71
C GLN A 85 -5.82 4.16 -11.85
N ARG A 86 -5.68 4.05 -10.53
CA ARG A 86 -6.74 4.34 -9.54
C ARG A 86 -6.20 5.24 -8.44
N ILE A 87 -7.10 6.00 -7.81
CA ILE A 87 -6.80 6.76 -6.61
C ILE A 87 -7.51 6.07 -5.46
N VAL A 88 -6.74 5.74 -4.42
CA VAL A 88 -7.25 5.21 -3.15
C VAL A 88 -7.02 6.26 -2.09
N THR A 89 -8.06 6.68 -1.38
CA THR A 89 -7.98 7.67 -0.30
C THR A 89 -8.15 6.96 1.04
N GLY A 90 -7.21 7.18 1.95
CA GLY A 90 -7.28 6.79 3.34
C GLY A 90 -7.76 7.95 4.21
N TYR A 91 -8.75 7.68 5.07
CA TYR A 91 -9.32 8.64 6.02
C TYR A 91 -8.92 8.28 7.45
N TYR A 92 -8.62 9.30 8.24
CA TYR A 92 -8.29 9.19 9.66
C TYR A 92 -9.54 9.54 10.48
N SER A 93 -10.01 8.61 11.30
CA SER A 93 -11.23 8.74 12.10
C SER A 93 -11.06 9.65 13.31
N GLU A 94 -9.83 9.74 13.84
CA GLU A 94 -9.49 10.53 15.03
C GLU A 94 -9.03 11.96 14.70
N VAL A 95 -8.76 12.26 13.43
CA VAL A 95 -8.29 13.57 12.98
C VAL A 95 -9.15 14.04 11.81
N ALA A 96 -10.07 14.96 12.09
CA ALA A 96 -10.84 15.63 11.04
C ALA A 96 -9.88 16.37 10.10
N ASP A 97 -10.14 16.28 8.79
CA ASP A 97 -9.42 16.96 7.70
C ASP A 97 -8.01 16.44 7.36
N LEU A 98 -7.57 15.31 7.93
CA LEU A 98 -6.39 14.59 7.46
C LEU A 98 -6.81 13.46 6.52
N ASP A 99 -6.35 13.51 5.28
CA ASP A 99 -6.51 12.43 4.30
C ASP A 99 -5.16 12.07 3.67
N ILE A 100 -5.03 10.83 3.23
CA ILE A 100 -3.87 10.36 2.48
C ILE A 100 -4.32 9.70 1.20
N SER A 101 -3.86 10.22 0.08
CA SER A 101 -4.20 9.73 -1.25
C SER A 101 -3.05 8.92 -1.84
N PHE A 102 -3.40 7.77 -2.39
CA PHE A 102 -2.50 6.84 -3.04
C PHE A 102 -2.85 6.76 -4.52
N VAL A 103 -1.91 7.13 -5.38
CA VAL A 103 -2.03 6.82 -6.81
C VAL A 103 -1.48 5.41 -7.00
N VAL A 104 -2.33 4.50 -7.44
CA VAL A 104 -1.95 3.13 -7.76
C VAL A 104 -2.11 2.85 -9.24
N GLU A 105 -1.19 2.07 -9.79
CA GLU A 105 -1.19 1.69 -11.20
C GLU A 105 -0.98 0.19 -11.34
N ASP A 106 -1.64 -0.40 -12.33
CA ASP A 106 -1.47 -1.81 -12.71
C ASP A 106 -0.29 -1.97 -13.66
N HIS A 107 0.81 -2.54 -13.15
CA HIS A 107 2.05 -2.84 -13.88
C HIS A 107 2.40 -4.32 -13.67
N ASP A 108 1.56 -5.21 -14.22
CA ASP A 108 1.55 -6.65 -13.94
C ASP A 108 1.21 -6.96 -12.47
N GLY A 109 0.26 -6.19 -11.93
CA GLY A 109 -0.09 -6.15 -10.51
C GLY A 109 -0.19 -4.72 -10.01
N TRP A 110 -1.12 -4.48 -9.08
CA TRP A 110 -1.36 -3.15 -8.51
C TRP A 110 -0.20 -2.71 -7.61
N LYS A 111 0.39 -1.56 -7.94
CA LYS A 111 1.54 -0.96 -7.24
C LYS A 111 1.24 0.49 -6.86
N VAL A 112 1.85 0.96 -5.78
CA VAL A 112 1.73 2.36 -5.33
C VAL A 112 2.75 3.20 -6.08
N CYS A 113 2.28 4.10 -6.92
CA CYS A 113 3.13 4.96 -7.75
C CYS A 113 3.39 6.34 -7.13
N GLU A 114 2.45 6.81 -6.31
CA GLU A 114 2.58 8.08 -5.61
C GLU A 114 1.79 8.06 -4.30
N ILE A 115 2.34 8.72 -3.28
CA ILE A 115 1.69 8.92 -1.98
C ILE A 115 1.61 10.43 -1.74
N ARG A 116 0.42 10.91 -1.42
CA ARG A 116 0.09 12.32 -1.27
C ARG A 116 -0.64 12.53 0.03
N ARG A 117 -0.08 13.32 0.95
CA ARG A 117 -0.81 13.76 2.15
C ARG A 117 -1.63 14.99 1.81
N GLY A 118 -2.94 14.92 2.00
CA GLY A 118 -3.87 16.02 1.82
C GLY A 118 -4.19 16.69 3.16
N ASN A 119 -4.38 18.01 3.12
CA ASN A 119 -5.20 18.76 4.08
C ASN A 119 -6.58 19.04 3.44
N GLY A 120 -7.06 18.17 2.53
CA GLY A 120 -8.20 18.44 1.65
C GLY A 120 -7.85 18.84 0.20
N VAL A 121 -8.92 18.91 -0.62
CA VAL A 121 -9.02 18.75 -2.10
C VAL A 121 -8.09 19.60 -3.01
N PHE A 122 -7.32 20.58 -2.52
CA PHE A 122 -6.59 21.51 -3.42
C PHE A 122 -5.20 22.03 -2.95
N GLY A 123 -4.47 21.33 -2.08
CA GLY A 123 -3.09 21.70 -1.75
C GLY A 123 -2.04 21.06 -2.68
N PRO A 124 -0.91 21.72 -3.04
CA PRO A 124 0.26 21.01 -3.55
C PRO A 124 0.77 20.05 -2.47
N LEU A 125 0.98 18.79 -2.84
CA LEU A 125 1.01 17.68 -1.89
C LEU A 125 2.45 17.40 -1.41
N PRO A 126 2.76 17.61 -0.11
CA PRO A 126 4.01 17.15 0.47
C PRO A 126 3.98 15.61 0.57
N GLY A 127 4.91 14.95 -0.10
CA GLY A 127 5.18 13.53 0.18
C GLY A 127 6.01 13.39 1.46
N PRO A 128 6.23 12.17 1.99
CA PRO A 128 7.18 11.93 3.10
C PRO A 128 8.62 12.37 2.80
N PHE A 129 8.90 12.77 1.57
CA PHE A 129 10.23 12.90 1.02
C PHE A 129 10.47 14.26 0.38
N GLU A 130 9.84 15.32 0.92
CA GLU A 130 10.18 16.69 0.54
C GLU A 130 11.65 16.97 0.81
N GLY A 131 12.39 17.29 -0.26
CA GLY A 131 13.77 17.74 -0.28
C GLY A 131 13.98 18.66 -1.47
#